data_AF-A0A543D9G7-F1
#
_entry.id   AF-A0A543D9G7-F1
#
_cell.length_a   1.000
_cell.length_b   1.000
_cell.length_c   1.000
_cell.angle_alpha   90.00
_cell.angle_beta   90.00
_cell.angle_gamma   90.00
#
_symmetry.space_group_name_H-M   'P 1'
#
loop_
_entity.id
_entity.type
_entity.pdbx_description
1 polymer ?
#
loop_
_entity_poly.entity_id
_entity_poly.type
_entity_poly.pdbx_seq_one_letter_code
_entity_poly.pdbx_strand_id
1 'polypeptide(L)'
;MRAPTRTHAALAVLVVLALAAVAMLVAVLAPRGEDGPPLEQHVREFTGQLSPRGPYRPPEPAERDAVLGAVASLLQAGPAEGDPARRTLEEAGFTVGLAANASGEEFLVARSDPASERSWGLIALPLDREPRLLVEVPHPNSDYGTEEVGLAVLAARPDAIYLQAGAHRRAADESADVAHEVGSLFHALAVDLSVRLRLPQLQLHGFGERDDLDDDVVLGGGPEDPAPAVRDLADRLEEADLSVCRAWSRRCRGLEGTTNVQGHAASLFGLPFAHVEMSADLRKRPEDVAPALATMGG
;
A
#
# COMPACT_ATOMS: atom_id res chain seq x y z
N MET A 1 -21.38 25.14 -65.09
CA MET A 1 -21.26 24.30 -63.88
C MET A 1 -20.04 23.39 -64.05
N ARG A 2 -18.94 23.63 -63.34
CA ARG A 2 -17.72 22.80 -63.41
C ARG A 2 -17.92 21.58 -62.52
N ALA A 3 -17.87 20.39 -63.10
CA ALA A 3 -17.90 19.13 -62.36
C ALA A 3 -16.63 19.03 -61.49
N PRO A 4 -16.73 18.64 -60.20
CA PRO A 4 -15.55 18.42 -59.38
C PRO A 4 -14.71 17.29 -59.99
N THR A 5 -13.44 17.57 -60.23
CA THR A 5 -12.46 16.67 -60.82
C THR A 5 -12.24 15.46 -59.92
N ARG A 6 -12.30 14.25 -60.50
CA ARG A 6 -12.16 12.94 -59.83
C ARG A 6 -10.97 12.83 -58.85
N THR A 7 -9.93 13.65 -59.04
CA THR A 7 -8.76 13.77 -58.17
C THR A 7 -9.07 14.28 -56.76
N HIS A 8 -10.05 15.17 -56.59
CA HIS A 8 -10.41 15.68 -55.25
C HIS A 8 -11.19 14.65 -54.44
N ALA A 9 -12.00 13.82 -55.11
CA ALA A 9 -12.71 12.72 -54.46
C ALA A 9 -11.74 11.62 -53.99
N ALA A 10 -10.73 11.28 -54.80
CA ALA A 10 -9.72 10.29 -54.43
C ALA A 10 -8.85 10.73 -53.24
N LEU A 11 -8.48 12.02 -53.20
CA LEU A 11 -7.69 12.58 -52.10
C LEU A 11 -8.49 12.59 -50.78
N ALA A 12 -9.78 12.93 -50.85
CA ALA A 12 -10.66 12.92 -49.68
C ALA A 12 -10.82 11.51 -49.08
N VAL A 13 -10.96 10.48 -49.92
CA VAL A 13 -11.07 9.08 -49.47
C VAL A 13 -9.77 8.62 -48.78
N LEU A 14 -8.61 8.97 -49.33
CA LEU A 14 -7.31 8.63 -48.73
C LEU A 14 -7.11 9.29 -47.36
N VAL A 15 -7.51 10.56 -47.20
CA VAL A 15 -7.42 11.25 -45.90
C VAL A 15 -8.35 10.61 -44.87
N VAL A 16 -9.58 10.26 -45.24
CA VAL A 16 -10.52 9.58 -44.33
C VAL A 16 -9.99 8.20 -43.91
N LEU A 17 -9.42 7.43 -44.84
CA LEU A 17 -8.83 6.13 -44.53
C LEU A 17 -7.59 6.25 -43.64
N ALA A 18 -6.74 7.26 -43.86
CA ALA A 18 -5.58 7.52 -43.01
C ALA A 18 -6.00 7.92 -41.59
N LEU A 19 -7.00 8.79 -41.45
CA LEU A 19 -7.55 9.18 -40.15
C LEU A 19 -8.20 7.98 -39.42
N ALA A 20 -8.91 7.12 -40.15
CA ALA A 20 -9.49 5.90 -39.59
C ALA A 20 -8.42 4.89 -39.14
N ALA A 21 -7.33 4.75 -39.91
CA ALA A 21 -6.21 3.90 -39.54
C ALA A 21 -5.44 4.42 -38.32
N VAL A 22 -5.25 5.74 -38.23
CA VAL A 22 -4.65 6.38 -37.04
C VAL A 22 -5.56 6.23 -35.82
N ALA A 23 -6.88 6.42 -35.96
CA ALA A 23 -7.83 6.22 -34.88
C ALA A 23 -7.88 4.76 -34.40
N MET A 24 -7.84 3.78 -35.31
CA MET A 24 -7.72 2.37 -34.93
C MET A 24 -6.39 2.06 -34.26
N LEU A 25 -5.28 2.62 -34.73
CA LEU A 25 -3.97 2.42 -34.11
C LEU A 25 -3.92 3.02 -32.70
N VAL A 26 -4.51 4.21 -32.49
CA VAL A 26 -4.67 4.82 -31.17
C VAL A 26 -5.56 3.98 -30.26
N ALA A 27 -6.67 3.42 -30.76
CA ALA A 27 -7.55 2.55 -29.97
C ALA A 27 -6.91 1.18 -29.62
N VAL A 28 -5.98 0.68 -30.46
CA VAL A 28 -5.23 -0.55 -30.20
C VAL A 28 -4.05 -0.29 -29.25
N LEU A 29 -3.50 0.93 -29.25
CA LEU A 29 -2.38 1.34 -28.39
C LEU A 29 -2.83 2.01 -27.08
N ALA A 30 -4.11 2.35 -26.94
CA ALA A 30 -4.68 2.80 -25.67
C ALA A 30 -4.60 1.65 -24.66
N PRO A 31 -4.04 1.87 -23.45
CA PRO A 31 -3.99 0.84 -22.43
C PRO A 31 -5.41 0.36 -22.12
N ARG A 32 -5.62 -0.96 -22.17
CA ARG A 32 -6.85 -1.60 -21.71
C ARG A 32 -6.85 -1.63 -20.19
N GLY A 33 -7.34 -0.58 -19.55
CA GLY A 33 -7.45 -0.55 -18.10
C GLY A 33 -8.35 0.59 -17.62
N GLU A 34 -9.58 0.68 -18.12
CA GLU A 34 -10.40 1.87 -17.83
C GLU A 34 -11.90 1.54 -17.77
N ASP A 35 -12.37 1.05 -16.61
CA ASP A 35 -13.75 1.31 -16.18
C ASP A 35 -13.84 1.66 -14.67
N GLY A 36 -12.70 1.79 -13.97
CA GLY A 36 -12.64 2.08 -12.53
C GLY A 36 -11.60 3.15 -12.19
N PRO A 37 -11.71 3.81 -11.03
CA PRO A 37 -10.72 4.78 -10.60
C PRO A 37 -9.36 4.09 -10.32
N PRO A 38 -8.24 4.80 -10.47
CA PRO A 38 -6.92 4.23 -10.20
C PRO A 38 -6.75 3.85 -8.72
N LEU A 39 -5.79 2.96 -8.42
CA LEU A 39 -5.50 2.48 -7.07
C LEU A 39 -5.30 3.63 -6.07
N GLU A 40 -4.59 4.68 -6.48
CA GLU A 40 -4.32 5.85 -5.67
C GLU A 40 -5.62 6.57 -5.27
N GLN A 41 -6.58 6.65 -6.19
CA GLN A 41 -7.89 7.24 -5.88
C GLN A 41 -8.68 6.35 -4.91
N HIS A 42 -8.65 5.03 -5.09
CA HIS A 42 -9.27 4.10 -4.15
C HIS A 42 -8.71 4.27 -2.72
N VAL A 43 -7.38 4.37 -2.59
CA VAL A 43 -6.71 4.58 -1.29
C VAL A 43 -7.08 5.93 -0.69
N ARG A 44 -7.03 7.02 -1.46
CA ARG A 44 -7.39 8.38 -0.97
C ARG A 44 -8.83 8.48 -0.52
N GLU A 45 -9.77 7.94 -1.31
CA GLU A 45 -11.19 7.93 -0.97
C GLU A 45 -11.46 7.10 0.28
N PHE A 46 -10.78 5.97 0.44
CA PHE A 46 -10.87 5.13 1.64
C PHE A 46 -10.31 5.86 2.87
N THR A 47 -9.10 6.43 2.76
CA THR A 47 -8.45 7.20 3.84
C THR A 47 -9.26 8.43 4.26
N GLY A 48 -9.86 9.15 3.30
CA GLY A 48 -10.64 10.36 3.56
C GLY A 48 -11.94 10.13 4.35
N GLN A 49 -12.41 8.88 4.42
CA GLN A 49 -13.61 8.48 5.17
C GLN A 49 -13.30 8.06 6.60
N LEU A 50 -12.03 7.87 6.96
CA LEU A 50 -11.64 7.46 8.30
C LEU A 50 -11.90 8.58 9.29
N SER A 51 -12.30 8.21 10.51
CA SER A 51 -12.65 9.16 11.56
C SER A 51 -12.23 8.64 12.93
N PRO A 52 -11.72 9.49 13.84
CA PRO A 52 -11.48 9.12 15.24
C PRO A 52 -12.71 8.58 15.96
N ARG A 53 -13.92 8.87 15.47
CA ARG A 53 -15.20 8.36 16.00
C ARG A 53 -15.85 7.33 15.09
N GLY A 54 -15.10 6.81 14.12
CA GLY A 54 -15.57 5.78 13.20
C GLY A 54 -15.91 4.48 13.94
N PRO A 55 -16.79 3.65 13.36
CA PRO A 55 -17.07 2.34 13.90
C PRO A 55 -15.87 1.41 13.68
N TYR A 56 -15.61 0.54 14.65
CA TYR A 56 -14.61 -0.51 14.54
C TYR A 56 -14.85 -1.60 15.59
N ARG A 57 -14.59 -2.84 15.20
CA ARG A 57 -14.36 -3.96 16.10
C ARG A 57 -13.25 -4.86 15.54
N PRO A 58 -12.47 -5.52 16.40
CA PRO A 58 -11.58 -6.60 15.96
C PRO A 58 -12.37 -7.73 15.27
N PRO A 59 -11.74 -8.49 14.36
CA PRO A 59 -12.36 -9.70 13.81
C PRO A 59 -12.55 -10.76 14.89
N GLU A 60 -13.64 -11.53 14.78
CA GLU A 60 -13.76 -12.78 15.51
C GLU A 60 -12.73 -13.80 14.98
N PRO A 61 -12.32 -14.81 15.76
CA PRO A 61 -11.33 -15.80 15.32
C PRO A 61 -11.69 -16.48 13.99
N ALA A 62 -12.95 -16.85 13.80
CA ALA A 62 -13.41 -17.48 12.55
C ALA A 62 -13.38 -16.52 11.36
N GLU A 63 -13.70 -15.24 11.57
CA GLU A 63 -13.63 -14.21 10.53
C GLU A 63 -12.18 -13.96 10.12
N ARG A 64 -11.29 -13.82 11.11
CA ARG A 64 -9.84 -13.67 10.90
C ARG A 64 -9.29 -14.84 10.08
N ASP A 65 -9.53 -16.07 10.52
CA ASP A 65 -8.97 -17.26 9.88
C ASP A 65 -9.51 -17.43 8.44
N ALA A 66 -10.78 -17.10 8.21
CA ALA A 66 -11.39 -17.09 6.88
C ALA A 66 -10.75 -16.06 5.94
N VAL A 67 -10.54 -14.82 6.41
CA VAL A 67 -9.89 -13.77 5.60
C VAL A 67 -8.44 -14.11 5.30
N LEU A 68 -7.67 -14.60 6.28
CA LEU A 68 -6.28 -15.06 6.05
C LEU A 68 -6.22 -16.15 4.98
N GLY A 69 -7.08 -17.17 5.09
CA GLY A 69 -7.15 -18.26 4.12
C GLY A 69 -7.53 -17.78 2.72
N ALA A 70 -8.45 -16.82 2.62
CA ALA A 70 -8.86 -16.23 1.36
C ALA A 70 -7.74 -15.42 0.69
N VAL A 71 -7.07 -14.54 1.43
CA VAL A 71 -5.93 -13.75 0.92
C VAL A 71 -4.80 -14.68 0.45
N ALA A 72 -4.47 -15.71 1.23
CA ALA A 72 -3.45 -16.68 0.85
C ALA A 72 -3.81 -17.46 -0.42
N SER A 73 -5.10 -17.79 -0.60
CA SER A 73 -5.58 -18.50 -1.79
C SER A 73 -5.50 -17.62 -3.05
N LEU A 74 -5.89 -16.34 -2.94
CA LEU A 74 -5.82 -15.37 -4.03
C LEU A 74 -4.37 -15.11 -4.48
N LEU A 75 -3.43 -15.05 -3.55
CA LEU A 75 -2.00 -14.94 -3.85
C LEU A 75 -1.42 -16.14 -4.61
N GLN A 76 -1.96 -17.35 -4.38
CA GLN A 76 -1.46 -18.56 -5.04
C GLN A 76 -2.09 -18.82 -6.41
N ALA A 77 -3.39 -18.53 -6.54
CA ALA A 77 -4.18 -18.91 -7.71
C ALA A 77 -4.48 -17.75 -8.66
N GLY A 78 -4.31 -16.50 -8.23
CA GLY A 78 -4.80 -15.31 -8.92
C GLY A 78 -6.33 -15.17 -8.86
N PRO A 79 -6.89 -14.01 -9.21
CA PRO A 79 -8.34 -13.80 -9.15
C PRO A 79 -9.04 -14.43 -10.36
N ALA A 80 -9.84 -15.47 -10.12
CA ALA A 80 -10.78 -16.00 -11.12
C ALA A 80 -12.22 -15.56 -10.83
N GLU A 81 -13.05 -15.42 -11.87
CA GLU A 81 -14.49 -15.19 -11.68
C GLU A 81 -15.12 -16.40 -10.98
N GLY A 82 -15.86 -16.14 -9.89
CA GLY A 82 -16.43 -17.20 -9.04
C GLY A 82 -15.46 -17.84 -8.05
N ASP A 83 -14.26 -17.27 -7.87
CA ASP A 83 -13.28 -17.73 -6.88
C ASP A 83 -13.89 -17.77 -5.45
N PRO A 84 -13.88 -18.93 -4.77
CA PRO A 84 -14.36 -19.06 -3.40
C PRO A 84 -13.70 -18.09 -2.42
N ALA A 85 -12.41 -17.79 -2.57
CA ALA A 85 -11.68 -16.87 -1.73
C ALA A 85 -12.17 -15.44 -1.89
N ARG A 86 -12.47 -15.01 -3.12
CA ARG A 86 -13.12 -13.71 -3.38
C ARG A 86 -14.45 -13.62 -2.62
N ARG A 87 -15.29 -14.66 -2.73
CA ARG A 87 -16.58 -14.70 -2.03
C ARG A 87 -16.41 -14.63 -0.51
N THR A 88 -15.42 -15.34 0.04
CA THR A 88 -15.11 -15.28 1.48
C THR A 88 -14.75 -13.86 1.93
N LEU A 89 -13.97 -13.10 1.15
CA LEU A 89 -13.69 -11.70 1.45
C LEU A 89 -14.96 -10.83 1.35
N GLU A 90 -15.80 -11.06 0.35
CA GLU A 90 -17.06 -10.32 0.18
C GLU A 90 -18.05 -10.59 1.34
N GLU A 91 -18.17 -11.84 1.80
CA GLU A 91 -18.97 -12.22 2.98
C GLU A 91 -18.41 -11.62 4.28
N ALA A 92 -17.09 -11.43 4.34
CA ALA A 92 -16.43 -10.73 5.43
C ALA A 92 -16.67 -9.21 5.41
N GLY A 93 -17.18 -8.66 4.31
CA GLY A 93 -17.52 -7.24 4.15
C GLY A 93 -16.50 -6.44 3.33
N PHE A 94 -15.63 -7.11 2.58
CA PHE A 94 -14.74 -6.45 1.62
C PHE A 94 -15.43 -6.26 0.27
N THR A 95 -15.17 -5.14 -0.38
CA THR A 95 -15.32 -5.02 -1.84
C THR A 95 -14.02 -5.48 -2.49
N VAL A 96 -14.11 -6.46 -3.38
CA VAL A 96 -12.96 -7.03 -4.10
C VAL A 96 -13.04 -6.70 -5.58
N GLY A 97 -11.95 -6.19 -6.16
CA GLY A 97 -11.88 -5.81 -7.57
C GLY A 97 -10.44 -5.65 -8.05
N LEU A 98 -10.28 -5.28 -9.32
CA LEU A 98 -8.98 -4.91 -9.89
C LEU A 98 -8.86 -3.40 -9.95
N ALA A 99 -7.66 -2.88 -9.69
CA ALA A 99 -7.33 -1.48 -9.93
C ALA A 99 -5.90 -1.37 -10.45
N ALA A 100 -5.72 -0.54 -11.48
CA ALA A 100 -4.38 -0.17 -11.95
C ALA A 100 -3.87 1.04 -11.17
N ASN A 101 -2.57 1.07 -10.89
CA ASN A 101 -1.91 2.30 -10.42
C ASN A 101 -1.70 3.28 -11.59
N ALA A 102 -1.21 4.48 -11.32
CA ALA A 102 -0.96 5.50 -12.33
C ALA A 102 0.05 5.09 -13.43
N SER A 103 0.88 4.08 -13.16
CA SER A 103 1.85 3.52 -14.12
C SER A 103 1.27 2.35 -14.94
N GLY A 104 0.02 1.94 -14.67
CA GLY A 104 -0.66 0.84 -15.36
C GLY A 104 -0.38 -0.55 -14.79
N GLU A 105 0.30 -0.68 -13.65
CA GLU A 105 0.44 -1.97 -12.96
C GLU A 105 -0.90 -2.32 -12.28
N GLU A 106 -1.43 -3.51 -12.55
CA GLU A 106 -2.71 -3.98 -12.02
C GLU A 106 -2.54 -4.73 -10.70
N PHE A 107 -3.44 -4.43 -9.75
CA PHE A 107 -3.50 -5.05 -8.44
C PHE A 107 -4.88 -5.65 -8.19
N LEU A 108 -4.91 -6.78 -7.49
CA LEU A 108 -6.13 -7.22 -6.81
C LEU A 108 -6.29 -6.38 -5.55
N VAL A 109 -7.41 -5.67 -5.45
CA VAL A 109 -7.72 -4.79 -4.32
C VAL A 109 -8.90 -5.36 -3.54
N ALA A 110 -8.72 -5.53 -2.23
CA ALA A 110 -9.79 -5.83 -1.29
C ALA A 110 -9.86 -4.71 -0.26
N ARG A 111 -11.00 -4.02 -0.15
CA ARG A 111 -11.20 -2.94 0.84
C ARG A 111 -12.47 -3.14 1.65
N SER A 112 -12.41 -2.97 2.97
CA SER A 112 -13.60 -2.95 3.81
C SER A 112 -14.41 -1.67 3.61
N ASP A 113 -15.60 -1.59 4.20
CA ASP A 113 -16.38 -0.35 4.29
C ASP A 113 -15.93 0.47 5.52
N PRO A 114 -15.41 1.71 5.34
CA PRO A 114 -14.98 2.58 6.45
C PRO A 114 -16.11 2.99 7.41
N ALA A 115 -17.37 2.85 6.99
CA ALA A 115 -18.54 3.11 7.82
C ALA A 115 -19.08 1.87 8.56
N SER A 116 -18.43 0.71 8.43
CA SER A 116 -18.82 -0.53 9.09
C SER A 116 -18.00 -0.81 10.35
N GLU A 117 -18.57 -1.52 11.32
CA GLU A 117 -17.79 -2.04 12.46
C GLU A 117 -16.66 -2.99 12.01
N ARG A 118 -16.78 -3.61 10.83
CA ARG A 118 -15.70 -4.41 10.22
C ARG A 118 -14.76 -3.58 9.34
N SER A 119 -14.48 -2.33 9.73
CA SER A 119 -13.56 -1.49 8.99
C SER A 119 -12.10 -1.93 9.21
N TRP A 120 -11.73 -3.07 8.62
CA TRP A 120 -10.48 -3.75 8.89
C TRP A 120 -9.32 -3.30 8.00
N GLY A 121 -9.58 -2.83 6.78
CA GLY A 121 -8.51 -2.27 5.96
C GLY A 121 -8.68 -2.36 4.45
N LEU A 122 -7.60 -1.99 3.78
CA LEU A 122 -7.39 -2.11 2.36
C LEU A 122 -6.14 -2.96 2.11
N ILE A 123 -6.24 -3.90 1.18
CA ILE A 123 -5.17 -4.80 0.75
C ILE A 123 -5.03 -4.63 -0.75
N ALA A 124 -3.81 -4.39 -1.24
CA ALA A 124 -3.49 -4.49 -2.66
C ALA A 124 -2.43 -5.59 -2.86
N LEU A 125 -2.75 -6.57 -3.71
CA LEU A 125 -1.91 -7.72 -4.01
C LEU A 125 -1.43 -7.64 -5.47
N PRO A 126 -0.14 -7.86 -5.74
CA PRO A 126 0.36 -7.95 -7.10
C PRO A 126 -0.20 -9.21 -7.79
N LEU A 127 -0.54 -9.10 -9.07
CA LEU A 127 -1.15 -10.21 -9.84
C LEU A 127 -0.10 -11.10 -10.53
N ASP A 128 0.85 -10.48 -11.22
CA ASP A 128 1.79 -11.17 -12.12
C ASP A 128 3.23 -11.15 -11.59
N ARG A 129 3.40 -10.93 -10.29
CA ARG A 129 4.71 -10.78 -9.65
C ARG A 129 4.73 -11.51 -8.31
N GLU A 130 5.83 -12.20 -8.05
CA GLU A 130 6.10 -12.79 -6.74
C GLU A 130 6.32 -11.66 -5.72
N PRO A 131 5.55 -11.61 -4.61
CA PRO A 131 5.73 -10.58 -3.61
C PRO A 131 7.15 -10.54 -3.03
N ARG A 132 7.74 -9.35 -2.86
CA ARG A 132 9.09 -9.18 -2.25
C ARG A 132 9.16 -8.23 -1.05
N LEU A 133 8.09 -7.51 -0.78
CA LEU A 133 8.00 -6.54 0.32
C LEU A 133 6.56 -6.48 0.82
N LEU A 134 6.38 -6.29 2.13
CA LEU A 134 5.11 -5.92 2.73
C LEU A 134 5.17 -4.47 3.21
N VAL A 135 4.42 -3.58 2.55
CA VAL A 135 4.28 -2.18 2.91
C VAL A 135 3.06 -2.02 3.79
N GLU A 136 3.25 -1.47 4.99
CA GLU A 136 2.25 -1.37 6.03
C GLU A 136 1.96 0.09 6.37
N VAL A 137 0.69 0.50 6.30
CA VAL A 137 0.20 1.84 6.67
C VAL A 137 -0.80 1.68 7.81
N PRO A 138 -0.33 1.63 9.07
CA PRO A 138 -1.17 1.35 10.25
C PRO A 138 -2.01 2.56 10.69
N HIS A 139 -1.58 3.78 10.41
CA HIS A 139 -2.24 5.01 10.89
C HIS A 139 -2.64 5.99 9.78
N PRO A 140 -3.28 5.52 8.68
CA PRO A 140 -3.79 6.44 7.66
C PRO A 140 -4.77 7.43 8.31
N ASN A 141 -4.83 8.66 7.80
CA ASN A 141 -5.65 9.76 8.36
C ASN A 141 -5.29 10.24 9.79
N SER A 142 -4.33 9.61 10.48
CA SER A 142 -3.72 10.12 11.71
C SER A 142 -2.32 10.63 11.41
N ASP A 143 -1.51 9.77 10.80
CA ASP A 143 -0.15 10.05 10.39
C ASP A 143 -0.23 10.53 8.91
N TYR A 144 -0.83 11.69 8.69
CA TYR A 144 -1.29 12.18 7.37
C TYR A 144 -0.31 11.98 6.20
N GLY A 145 -0.74 11.35 5.10
CA GLY A 145 0.11 11.17 3.92
C GLY A 145 1.07 9.97 4.00
N THR A 146 1.03 9.17 5.06
CA THR A 146 1.72 7.87 5.08
C THR A 146 1.19 6.93 3.99
N GLU A 147 -0.11 7.02 3.69
CA GLU A 147 -0.74 6.32 2.57
C GLU A 147 -0.18 6.74 1.20
N GLU A 148 0.16 8.02 1.01
CA GLU A 148 0.77 8.52 -0.22
C GLU A 148 2.22 8.04 -0.36
N VAL A 149 2.98 8.01 0.74
CA VAL A 149 4.32 7.40 0.76
C VAL A 149 4.24 5.92 0.41
N GLY A 150 3.31 5.18 1.02
CA GLY A 150 3.14 3.76 0.73
C GLY A 150 2.73 3.48 -0.72
N LEU A 151 1.86 4.30 -1.31
CA LEU A 151 1.54 4.27 -2.74
C LEU A 151 2.76 4.56 -3.62
N ALA A 152 3.60 5.54 -3.24
CA ALA A 152 4.83 5.83 -3.98
C ALA A 152 5.86 4.69 -3.88
N VAL A 153 5.96 4.02 -2.73
CA VAL A 153 6.75 2.79 -2.59
C VAL A 153 6.20 1.70 -3.50
N LEU A 154 4.89 1.50 -3.54
CA LEU A 154 4.25 0.51 -4.43
C LEU A 154 4.48 0.83 -5.91
N ALA A 155 4.50 2.11 -6.29
CA ALA A 155 4.84 2.53 -7.66
C ALA A 155 6.31 2.21 -8.01
N ALA A 156 7.23 2.36 -7.06
CA ALA A 156 8.65 1.99 -7.23
C ALA A 156 8.91 0.47 -7.14
N ARG A 157 8.06 -0.26 -6.41
CA ARG A 157 8.11 -1.71 -6.17
C ARG A 157 6.72 -2.31 -6.39
N PRO A 158 6.30 -2.54 -7.64
CA PRO A 158 4.99 -3.11 -7.93
C PRO A 158 4.87 -4.60 -7.56
N ASP A 159 5.96 -5.22 -7.10
CA ASP A 159 5.95 -6.55 -6.48
C ASP A 159 5.77 -6.49 -4.95
N ALA A 160 5.43 -5.33 -4.38
CA ALA A 160 5.07 -5.22 -2.97
C ALA A 160 3.58 -5.54 -2.75
N ILE A 161 3.28 -6.11 -1.57
CA ILE A 161 1.92 -6.12 -1.02
C ILE A 161 1.74 -4.81 -0.24
N TYR A 162 0.60 -4.15 -0.44
CA TYR A 162 0.22 -2.97 0.34
C TYR A 162 -0.90 -3.33 1.31
N LEU A 163 -0.70 -3.01 2.59
CA LEU A 163 -1.66 -3.22 3.66
C LEU A 163 -1.90 -1.89 4.39
N GLN A 164 -3.15 -1.46 4.45
CA GLN A 164 -3.56 -0.24 5.14
C GLN A 164 -4.67 -0.51 6.16
N ALA A 165 -4.55 0.09 7.35
CA ALA A 165 -5.57 -0.02 8.39
C ALA A 165 -6.91 0.59 7.95
N GLY A 166 -8.00 -0.04 8.38
CA GLY A 166 -9.34 0.37 7.97
C GLY A 166 -10.01 1.40 8.86
N ALA A 167 -9.47 1.67 10.04
CA ALA A 167 -10.05 2.63 10.97
C ALA A 167 -8.98 3.62 11.43
N HIS A 168 -9.41 4.81 11.84
CA HIS A 168 -8.50 5.74 12.51
C HIS A 168 -8.04 5.11 13.82
N ARG A 169 -6.76 5.22 14.17
CA ARG A 169 -6.17 4.64 15.40
C ARG A 169 -6.83 5.00 16.74
N ARG A 170 -7.74 5.98 16.74
CA ARG A 170 -8.48 6.46 17.93
C ARG A 170 -9.91 5.91 18.00
N ALA A 171 -10.36 5.22 16.96
CA ALA A 171 -11.68 4.61 16.92
C ALA A 171 -11.78 3.47 17.94
N ALA A 172 -13.02 3.23 18.42
CA ALA A 172 -13.36 2.16 19.37
C ALA A 172 -12.41 2.11 20.58
N ASP A 173 -12.26 3.25 21.28
CA ASP A 173 -11.41 3.40 22.46
C ASP A 173 -9.96 2.91 22.21
N GLU A 174 -9.40 3.27 21.06
CA GLU A 174 -8.05 2.93 20.60
C GLU A 174 -7.82 1.44 20.28
N SER A 175 -8.84 0.59 20.33
CA SER A 175 -8.74 -0.81 19.86
C SER A 175 -8.49 -0.92 18.34
N ALA A 176 -8.62 0.19 17.62
CA ALA A 176 -8.25 0.35 16.21
C ALA A 176 -6.78 0.75 15.99
N ASP A 177 -5.98 0.98 17.04
CA ASP A 177 -4.53 1.26 16.92
C ASP A 177 -3.79 -0.04 16.58
N VAL A 178 -3.80 -0.40 15.30
CA VAL A 178 -3.31 -1.71 14.82
C VAL A 178 -1.81 -1.91 15.03
N ALA A 179 -1.03 -0.85 15.27
CA ALA A 179 0.38 -0.92 15.61
C ALA A 179 0.62 -1.40 17.07
N HIS A 180 -0.43 -1.39 17.89
CA HIS A 180 -0.42 -1.84 19.29
C HIS A 180 -1.44 -2.96 19.59
N GLU A 181 -2.30 -3.31 18.62
CA GLU A 181 -3.41 -4.25 18.82
C GLU A 181 -3.22 -5.57 18.06
N VAL A 182 -2.75 -6.59 18.79
CA VAL A 182 -2.55 -7.97 18.27
C VAL A 182 -3.84 -8.65 17.82
N GLY A 183 -4.99 -8.18 18.31
CA GLY A 183 -6.31 -8.68 17.93
C GLY A 183 -6.81 -8.17 16.57
N SER A 184 -6.14 -7.19 15.97
CA SER A 184 -6.57 -6.58 14.71
C SER A 184 -6.37 -7.53 13.51
N LEU A 185 -7.22 -7.39 12.49
CA LEU A 185 -7.03 -8.12 11.23
C LEU A 185 -5.75 -7.67 10.51
N PHE A 186 -5.40 -6.38 10.62
CA PHE A 186 -4.16 -5.84 10.09
C PHE A 186 -2.93 -6.57 10.65
N HIS A 187 -2.86 -6.73 11.98
CA HIS A 187 -1.79 -7.51 12.61
C HIS A 187 -1.75 -8.95 12.10
N ALA A 188 -2.92 -9.61 12.05
CA ALA A 188 -3.00 -10.99 11.59
C ALA A 188 -2.53 -11.16 10.13
N LEU A 189 -2.92 -10.25 9.24
CA LEU A 189 -2.47 -10.24 7.84
C LEU A 189 -0.98 -9.95 7.73
N ALA A 190 -0.47 -8.95 8.46
CA ALA A 190 0.94 -8.59 8.45
C ALA A 190 1.83 -9.78 8.84
N VAL A 191 1.46 -10.47 9.93
CA VAL A 191 2.18 -11.64 10.42
C VAL A 191 2.02 -12.84 9.48
N ASP A 192 0.81 -13.19 9.02
CA ASP A 192 0.64 -14.35 8.13
C ASP A 192 1.42 -14.16 6.82
N LEU A 193 1.28 -13.00 6.18
CA LEU A 193 1.93 -12.73 4.89
C LEU A 193 3.45 -12.71 5.03
N SER A 194 3.99 -11.99 6.02
CA SER A 194 5.44 -11.91 6.22
C SER A 194 6.05 -13.26 6.56
N VAL A 195 5.39 -14.09 7.39
CA VAL A 195 5.89 -15.42 7.77
C VAL A 195 5.77 -16.41 6.62
N ARG A 196 4.61 -16.46 5.97
CA ARG A 196 4.31 -17.40 4.87
C ARG A 196 5.22 -17.17 3.67
N LEU A 197 5.44 -15.91 3.32
CA LEU A 197 6.19 -15.52 2.12
C LEU A 197 7.62 -15.08 2.44
N ARG A 198 8.02 -15.10 3.72
CA ARG A 198 9.34 -14.63 4.20
C ARG A 198 9.63 -13.17 3.80
N LEU A 199 8.60 -12.32 3.79
CA LEU A 199 8.74 -10.93 3.36
C LEU A 199 9.34 -10.06 4.47
N PRO A 200 10.23 -9.13 4.11
CA PRO A 200 10.53 -7.99 4.97
C PRO A 200 9.28 -7.10 5.09
N GLN A 201 9.15 -6.47 6.25
CA GLN A 201 8.06 -5.56 6.56
C GLN A 201 8.58 -4.12 6.64
N LEU A 202 7.89 -3.21 5.98
CA LEU A 202 8.14 -1.78 5.98
C LEU A 202 6.89 -1.08 6.52
N GLN A 203 6.92 -0.69 7.79
CA GLN A 203 5.79 -0.05 8.44
C GLN A 203 5.98 1.47 8.54
N LEU A 204 5.07 2.20 7.91
CA LEU A 204 5.15 3.62 7.67
C LEU A 204 4.31 4.40 8.70
N HIS A 205 4.99 5.28 9.42
CA HIS A 205 4.44 6.18 10.41
C HIS A 205 4.84 7.62 10.10
N GLY A 206 4.27 8.56 10.86
CA GLY A 206 4.59 9.96 10.72
C GLY A 206 4.50 10.72 12.04
N PHE A 207 5.44 11.62 12.24
CA PHE A 207 5.43 12.57 13.34
C PHE A 207 5.17 14.00 12.83
N GLY A 208 4.53 14.80 13.68
CA GLY A 208 4.27 16.22 13.41
C GLY A 208 5.53 17.08 13.55
N GLU A 209 5.37 18.40 13.49
CA GLU A 209 6.46 19.33 13.80
C GLU A 209 6.94 19.16 15.25
N ARG A 210 8.26 19.07 15.42
CA ARG A 210 8.91 18.85 16.72
C ARG A 210 10.17 19.69 16.83
N ASP A 211 10.24 20.54 17.85
CA ASP A 211 11.44 21.36 18.12
C ASP A 211 12.63 20.54 18.66
N ASP A 212 12.41 19.28 19.05
CA ASP A 212 13.40 18.42 19.70
C ASP A 212 13.93 17.28 18.80
N LEU A 213 13.60 17.33 17.51
CA LEU A 213 13.98 16.36 16.48
C LEU A 213 14.15 17.04 15.12
N ASP A 214 15.39 17.14 14.64
CA ASP A 214 15.75 17.74 13.35
C ASP A 214 15.84 16.72 12.20
N ASP A 215 15.57 15.44 12.48
CA ASP A 215 15.68 14.36 11.51
C ASP A 215 14.46 14.28 10.58
N ASP A 216 14.69 13.96 9.30
CA ASP A 216 13.61 13.69 8.34
C ASP A 216 12.93 12.35 8.62
N VAL A 217 13.73 11.36 9.05
CA VAL A 217 13.29 9.99 9.32
C VAL A 217 13.83 9.52 10.66
N VAL A 218 12.99 8.88 11.48
CA VAL A 218 13.45 7.99 12.55
C VAL A 218 13.26 6.56 12.06
N LEU A 219 14.34 5.78 12.06
CA LEU A 219 14.36 4.41 11.59
C LEU A 219 14.68 3.45 12.74
N GLY A 220 13.74 2.56 13.02
CA GLY A 220 13.85 1.51 14.02
C GLY A 220 13.72 0.11 13.44
N GLY A 221 14.27 -0.88 14.14
CA GLY A 221 14.07 -2.30 13.87
C GLY A 221 12.86 -2.89 14.61
N GLY A 222 12.05 -2.05 15.26
CA GLY A 222 11.08 -2.46 16.26
C GLY A 222 11.74 -2.70 17.63
N PRO A 223 11.35 -3.74 18.39
CA PRO A 223 11.79 -3.97 19.77
C PRO A 223 13.22 -4.50 19.92
N GLU A 224 13.79 -5.08 18.87
CA GLU A 224 15.11 -5.73 18.89
C GLU A 224 16.13 -4.96 18.04
N ASP A 225 17.38 -5.43 18.08
CA ASP A 225 18.42 -4.96 17.17
C ASP A 225 17.97 -5.11 15.70
N PRO A 226 18.12 -4.08 14.86
CA PRO A 226 17.61 -4.14 13.50
C PRO A 226 18.28 -5.23 12.68
N ALA A 227 17.58 -5.79 11.70
CA ALA A 227 18.19 -6.69 10.72
C ALA A 227 19.20 -5.93 9.83
N PRO A 228 20.15 -6.63 9.16
CA PRO A 228 21.07 -6.00 8.21
C PRO A 228 20.36 -5.16 7.14
N ALA A 229 19.27 -5.66 6.57
CA ALA A 229 18.48 -4.93 5.57
C ALA A 229 17.94 -3.58 6.08
N VAL A 230 17.67 -3.44 7.38
CA VAL A 230 17.20 -2.17 7.99
C VAL A 230 18.37 -1.19 8.14
N ARG A 231 19.59 -1.68 8.37
CA ARG A 231 20.79 -0.83 8.36
C ARG A 231 21.11 -0.35 6.95
N ASP A 232 21.03 -1.26 5.99
CA ASP A 232 21.22 -0.91 4.58
C ASP A 232 20.18 0.13 4.14
N LEU A 233 18.92 0.00 4.58
CA LEU A 233 17.89 1.01 4.35
C LEU A 233 18.26 2.39 4.94
N ALA A 234 18.85 2.44 6.14
CA ALA A 234 19.33 3.70 6.72
C ALA A 234 20.39 4.35 5.83
N ASP A 235 21.34 3.56 5.33
CA ASP A 235 22.39 4.04 4.43
C ASP A 235 21.78 4.57 3.12
N ARG A 236 20.76 3.88 2.56
CA ARG A 236 20.05 4.32 1.35
C ARG A 236 19.27 5.63 1.54
N LEU A 237 18.68 5.83 2.71
CA LEU A 237 17.98 7.06 3.05
C LEU A 237 18.97 8.23 3.18
N GLU A 238 20.12 8.02 3.82
CA GLU A 238 21.18 9.03 3.92
C GLU A 238 21.84 9.32 2.56
N GLU A 239 22.00 8.30 1.69
CA GLU A 239 22.45 8.46 0.29
C GLU A 239 21.46 9.30 -0.55
N ALA A 240 20.18 9.36 -0.14
CA ALA A 240 19.15 10.21 -0.72
C ALA A 240 19.09 11.62 -0.08
N ASP A 241 20.15 12.03 0.62
CA ASP A 241 20.28 13.32 1.30
C ASP A 241 19.23 13.56 2.43
N LEU A 242 18.68 12.50 3.02
CA LEU A 242 17.76 12.59 4.16
C LEU A 242 18.50 12.47 5.51
N SER A 243 18.12 13.27 6.50
CA SER A 243 18.62 13.11 7.87
C SER A 243 17.92 11.95 8.57
N VAL A 244 18.68 10.95 9.04
CA VAL A 244 18.14 9.74 9.66
C VAL A 244 18.56 9.63 11.13
N CYS A 245 17.58 9.56 12.03
CA CYS A 245 17.79 9.05 13.37
C CYS A 245 17.76 7.52 13.37
N ARG A 246 18.94 6.91 13.42
CA ARG A 246 19.09 5.46 13.61
C ARG A 246 18.80 5.10 15.08
N ALA A 247 17.65 4.48 15.35
CA ALA A 247 17.19 4.19 16.72
C ALA A 247 18.14 3.27 17.52
N TRP A 248 18.98 2.49 16.84
CA TRP A 248 20.00 1.64 17.45
C TRP A 248 21.31 2.38 17.78
N SER A 249 21.50 3.60 17.25
CA SER A 249 22.72 4.38 17.47
C SER A 249 22.55 5.46 18.52
N ARG A 250 21.33 5.99 18.68
CA ARG A 250 20.97 6.99 19.68
C ARG A 250 19.46 6.95 19.97
N ARG A 251 19.04 7.60 21.05
CA ARG A 251 17.61 7.81 21.32
C ARG A 251 17.01 8.77 20.29
N CYS A 252 15.84 8.43 19.80
CA CYS A 252 15.06 9.15 18.79
C CYS A 252 13.71 9.62 19.36
N ARG A 253 13.73 10.10 20.60
CA ARG A 253 12.62 10.84 21.24
C ARG A 253 11.29 10.07 21.34
N GLY A 254 11.35 8.74 21.52
CA GLY A 254 10.15 7.90 21.69
C GLY A 254 9.52 7.42 20.38
N LEU A 255 10.17 7.66 19.24
CA LEU A 255 9.72 7.24 17.90
C LEU A 255 10.43 5.96 17.41
N GLU A 256 11.09 5.22 18.31
CA GLU A 256 11.93 4.08 17.95
C GLU A 256 11.14 2.81 17.54
N GLY A 257 9.82 2.78 17.78
CA GLY A 257 8.98 1.61 17.44
C GLY A 257 9.14 0.41 18.39
N THR A 258 9.69 0.61 19.58
CA THR A 258 10.06 -0.50 20.50
C THR A 258 8.89 -1.27 21.09
N THR A 259 7.66 -0.77 20.95
CA THR A 259 6.42 -1.42 21.42
C THR A 259 5.56 -1.96 20.28
N ASN A 260 6.05 -1.88 19.04
CA ASN A 260 5.29 -2.24 17.86
C ASN A 260 5.02 -3.75 17.80
N VAL A 261 3.74 -4.14 17.72
CA VAL A 261 3.37 -5.56 17.81
C VAL A 261 3.75 -6.38 16.56
N GLN A 262 3.77 -5.77 15.37
CA GLN A 262 4.26 -6.42 14.14
C GLN A 262 5.78 -6.59 14.21
N GLY A 263 6.51 -5.59 14.70
CA GLY A 263 7.95 -5.70 14.94
C GLY A 263 8.32 -6.80 15.94
N HIS A 264 7.56 -6.94 17.02
CA HIS A 264 7.70 -8.07 17.96
C HIS A 264 7.48 -9.42 17.25
N ALA A 265 6.42 -9.55 16.45
CA ALA A 265 6.16 -10.78 15.72
C ALA A 265 7.26 -11.10 14.68
N ALA A 266 7.70 -10.10 13.91
CA ALA A 266 8.77 -10.26 12.94
C ALA A 266 10.06 -10.79 13.57
N SER A 267 10.43 -10.25 14.74
CA SER A 267 11.58 -10.71 15.52
C SER A 267 11.48 -12.20 15.90
N LEU A 268 10.31 -12.65 16.39
CA LEU A 268 10.08 -14.06 16.75
C LEU A 268 10.32 -15.02 15.58
N PHE A 269 10.12 -14.56 14.35
CA PHE A 269 10.32 -15.34 13.12
C PHE A 269 11.63 -15.03 12.39
N GLY A 270 12.50 -14.19 12.97
CA GLY A 270 13.76 -13.77 12.35
C GLY A 270 13.53 -13.11 10.98
N LEU A 271 12.53 -12.24 10.89
CA LEU A 271 12.18 -11.48 9.69
C LEU A 271 12.60 -10.01 9.83
N PRO A 272 13.12 -9.38 8.76
CA PRO A 272 13.39 -7.95 8.78
C PRO A 272 12.10 -7.14 8.96
N PHE A 273 12.14 -6.18 9.88
CA PHE A 273 11.07 -5.20 10.11
C PHE A 273 11.69 -3.81 10.24
N ALA A 274 11.20 -2.87 9.44
CA ALA A 274 11.58 -1.47 9.49
C ALA A 274 10.39 -0.64 10.00
N HIS A 275 10.54 -0.05 11.20
CA HIS A 275 9.65 0.98 11.71
C HIS A 275 10.15 2.33 11.18
N VAL A 276 9.38 2.97 10.31
CA VAL A 276 9.79 4.20 9.64
C VAL A 276 8.87 5.34 10.03
N GLU A 277 9.38 6.26 10.85
CA GLU A 277 8.68 7.47 11.26
C GLU A 277 9.18 8.64 10.41
N MET A 278 8.29 9.33 9.71
CA MET A 278 8.67 10.38 8.76
C MET A 278 8.12 11.76 9.16
N SER A 279 8.92 12.80 8.92
CA SER A 279 8.52 14.18 9.15
C SER A 279 7.31 14.56 8.27
N ALA A 280 6.54 15.55 8.71
CA ALA A 280 5.40 16.04 7.94
C ALA A 280 5.81 16.63 6.57
N ASP A 281 7.01 17.22 6.48
CA ASP A 281 7.50 17.81 5.23
C ASP A 281 8.02 16.76 4.25
N LEU A 282 8.61 15.66 4.73
CA LEU A 282 9.00 14.54 3.88
C LEU A 282 7.76 13.84 3.31
N ARG A 283 6.72 13.61 4.12
CA ARG A 283 5.47 12.96 3.68
C ARG A 283 4.71 13.74 2.58
N LYS A 284 4.94 15.05 2.45
CA LYS A 284 4.37 15.87 1.35
C LYS A 284 5.08 15.65 0.00
N ARG A 285 6.25 15.01 0.01
CA ARG A 285 7.11 14.73 -1.15
C ARG A 285 7.46 13.24 -1.16
N PRO A 286 6.47 12.34 -1.26
CA PRO A 286 6.69 10.91 -1.14
C PRO A 286 7.70 10.38 -2.16
N GLU A 287 7.85 11.03 -3.32
CA GLU A 287 8.84 10.73 -4.35
C GLU A 287 10.31 10.88 -3.89
N ASP A 288 10.57 11.70 -2.87
CA ASP A 288 11.93 11.92 -2.35
C ASP A 288 12.41 10.75 -1.46
N VAL A 289 11.48 10.01 -0.85
CA VAL A 289 11.78 8.93 0.11
C VAL A 289 11.47 7.53 -0.44
N ALA A 290 10.44 7.40 -1.28
CA ALA A 290 9.97 6.12 -1.78
C ALA A 290 11.04 5.27 -2.49
N PRO A 291 11.94 5.83 -3.32
CA PRO A 291 12.99 5.03 -3.97
C PRO A 291 13.93 4.35 -2.98
N ALA A 292 14.26 5.01 -1.86
CA ALA A 292 15.10 4.43 -0.81
C ALA A 292 14.32 3.35 -0.03
N LEU A 293 13.09 3.64 0.38
CA LEU A 293 12.22 2.68 1.07
C LEU A 293 11.95 1.41 0.25
N ALA A 294 11.80 1.56 -1.06
CA ALA A 294 11.62 0.49 -2.03
C ALA A 294 12.82 -0.47 -2.15
N THR A 295 13.98 -0.12 -1.61
CA THR A 295 15.14 -1.04 -1.58
C THR A 295 15.05 -2.11 -0.49
N MET A 296 14.10 -1.97 0.44
CA MET A 296 13.90 -2.95 1.51
C MET A 296 13.55 -4.33 0.91
N GLY A 297 14.37 -5.34 1.23
CA GLY A 297 14.19 -6.70 0.71
C GLY A 297 15.03 -7.08 -0.51
N GLY A 298 15.92 -6.19 -0.96
CA GLY A 298 16.83 -6.44 -2.08
C GLY A 298 16.38 -5.76 -3.37
#